data_AF-A0A7R9XPP4-F1
#
_entry.id   AF-A0A7R9XPP4-F1
#
_cell.length_a   1.000
_cell.length_b   1.000
_cell.length_c   1.000
_cell.angle_alpha   90.00
_cell.angle_beta   90.00
_cell.angle_gamma   90.00
#
_symmetry.space_group_name_H-M   'P 1'
#
loop_
_entity.id
_entity.type
_entity.pdbx_description
1 polymer ?
#
loop_
_entity_poly.entity_id
_entity_poly.type
_entity_poly.pdbx_seq_one_letter_code
_entity_poly.pdbx_strand_id
1 'polypeptide(L)'
;TTGASPGNGGQGKFRKINSLFDLKATSRDTVLFYHPQYQSLAESIASASENVILGDMRWASFPDGFPNLYVHHASAIRNQHVCFLADFHDPRTIFEQLSVMFAVPRMY
;
A
#
# COMPACT_ATOMS: atom_id res chain seq x y z
N THR A 1 -2.02 5.24 49.82
CA THR A 1 -3.18 5.02 48.96
C THR A 1 -2.70 5.16 47.52
N THR A 2 -2.39 4.04 46.86
CA THR A 2 -3.21 3.44 45.79
C THR A 2 -3.27 4.35 44.55
N GLY A 3 -2.78 4.02 43.35
CA GLY A 3 -2.30 2.75 42.81
C GLY A 3 -1.75 2.92 41.37
N ALA A 4 -1.44 1.77 40.77
CA ALA A 4 -0.70 1.51 39.53
C ALA A 4 -1.35 1.99 38.21
N SER A 5 -0.49 2.46 37.26
CA SER A 5 -0.21 1.99 35.87
C SER A 5 -1.37 1.68 34.87
N PRO A 6 -1.12 1.43 33.56
CA PRO A 6 -0.68 2.34 32.49
C PRO A 6 -1.63 2.30 31.26
N GLY A 7 -1.71 3.40 30.49
CA GLY A 7 -2.43 3.41 29.20
C GLY A 7 -1.55 2.89 28.06
N ASN A 8 -1.55 1.58 27.84
CA ASN A 8 -0.94 0.90 26.70
C ASN A 8 -1.77 1.19 25.43
N GLY A 9 -1.40 2.24 24.69
CA GLY A 9 -1.92 2.51 23.36
C GLY A 9 -1.42 1.43 22.40
N GLY A 10 -2.29 0.46 22.10
CA GLY A 10 -1.99 -0.72 21.30
C GLY A 10 -1.34 -0.34 19.97
N GLN A 11 -0.04 -0.62 19.87
CA GLN A 11 0.59 -0.80 18.58
C GLN A 11 -0.05 -2.03 17.93
N GLY A 12 -1.03 -1.79 17.06
CA GLY A 12 -1.45 -2.78 16.08
C GLY A 12 -0.19 -3.20 15.33
N LYS A 13 0.20 -4.47 15.48
CA LYS A 13 1.30 -5.06 14.71
C LYS A 13 0.85 -5.11 13.25
N PHE A 14 1.06 -4.01 12.53
CA PHE A 14 0.90 -3.99 11.08
C PHE A 14 1.90 -4.99 10.50
N ARG A 15 1.43 -5.86 9.60
CA ARG A 15 2.30 -6.69 8.77
C ARG A 15 2.94 -5.79 7.70
N LYS A 16 3.95 -5.01 8.13
CA LYS A 16 4.82 -4.29 7.21
C LYS A 16 5.79 -5.30 6.63
N ILE A 17 5.77 -5.47 5.30
CA ILE A 17 6.56 -6.47 4.61
C ILE A 17 8.03 -6.04 4.69
N ASN A 18 8.78 -6.61 5.63
CA ASN A 18 10.19 -6.26 5.84
C ASN A 18 11.14 -7.25 5.17
N SER A 19 10.64 -8.37 4.61
CA SER A 19 11.47 -9.34 3.91
C SER A 19 10.72 -10.15 2.85
N LEU A 20 11.49 -10.70 1.91
CA LEU A 20 11.08 -11.73 0.95
C LEU A 20 10.45 -12.98 1.60
N PHE A 21 10.67 -13.21 2.90
CA PHE A 21 10.15 -14.36 3.63
C PHE A 21 8.75 -14.14 4.24
N ASP A 22 8.29 -12.89 4.37
CA ASP A 22 6.91 -12.58 4.82
C ASP A 22 5.88 -12.72 3.69
N LEU A 23 6.35 -12.74 2.44
CA LEU A 23 5.55 -12.97 1.23
C LEU A 23 5.35 -14.48 1.01
N LYS A 24 4.52 -15.09 1.85
CA LYS A 24 3.69 -16.20 1.38
C LYS A 24 2.24 -15.76 1.42
N ALA A 25 1.96 -14.66 0.72
CA ALA A 25 0.61 -14.24 0.37
C ALA A 25 -0.09 -15.46 -0.24
N THR A 26 -1.09 -15.97 0.48
CA THR A 26 -1.94 -17.04 -0.01
C THR A 26 -2.69 -16.51 -1.23
N SER A 27 -3.20 -17.38 -2.11
CA SER A 27 -3.92 -16.94 -3.32
C SER A 27 -5.19 -16.12 -3.06
N ARG A 28 -5.51 -15.82 -1.79
CA ARG A 28 -6.63 -14.96 -1.36
C ARG A 28 -6.19 -13.60 -0.83
N ASP A 29 -4.89 -13.39 -0.61
CA ASP A 29 -4.41 -12.14 -0.05
C ASP A 29 -4.38 -11.06 -1.13
N THR A 30 -4.86 -9.87 -0.78
CA THR A 30 -4.95 -8.72 -1.66
C THR A 30 -3.87 -7.72 -1.30
N VAL A 31 -3.01 -7.40 -2.26
CA VAL A 31 -2.01 -6.35 -2.14
C VAL A 31 -2.67 -5.01 -2.43
N LEU A 32 -2.67 -4.11 -1.44
CA LEU A 32 -3.24 -2.77 -1.56
C LEU A 32 -2.13 -1.75 -1.79
N PHE A 33 -2.07 -1.19 -3.00
CA PHE A 33 -1.29 0.01 -3.30
C PHE A 33 -2.11 1.25 -3.01
N TYR A 34 -1.46 2.33 -2.61
CA TYR A 34 -2.12 3.59 -2.25
C TYR A 34 -1.17 4.77 -2.48
N HIS A 35 -1.75 5.94 -2.79
CA HIS A 35 -0.99 7.19 -2.83
C HIS A 35 -0.63 7.66 -1.40
N PRO A 36 0.55 8.27 -1.17
CA PRO A 36 0.99 8.63 0.19
C PRO A 36 -0.01 9.49 0.96
N GLN A 37 -0.78 10.34 0.25
CA GLN A 37 -1.84 11.15 0.86
C GLN A 37 -2.97 10.34 1.51
N TYR A 38 -3.11 9.06 1.18
CA TYR A 38 -4.12 8.14 1.73
C TYR A 38 -3.54 7.10 2.68
N GLN A 39 -2.31 7.26 3.16
CA GLN A 39 -1.66 6.29 4.04
C GLN A 39 -2.53 5.92 5.25
N SER A 40 -3.09 6.91 5.95
CA SER A 40 -3.95 6.67 7.12
C SER A 40 -5.18 5.82 6.79
N LEU A 41 -5.81 6.05 5.64
CA LEU A 41 -6.95 5.26 5.19
C LEU A 41 -6.53 3.84 4.79
N ALA A 42 -5.38 3.69 4.10
CA ALA A 42 -4.84 2.39 3.73
C ALA A 42 -4.49 1.54 4.96
N GLU A 43 -3.87 2.14 5.97
CA GLU A 43 -3.55 1.50 7.25
C GLU A 43 -4.83 1.05 7.99
N SER A 44 -5.87 1.90 7.99
CA SER A 44 -7.18 1.56 8.54
C SER A 44 -7.81 0.34 7.83
N ILE A 45 -7.82 0.33 6.49
CA ILE A 45 -8.34 -0.79 5.69
C ILE A 45 -7.58 -2.09 5.98
N ALA A 46 -6.25 -2.03 6.01
CA ALA A 46 -5.41 -3.18 6.31
C ALA A 46 -5.59 -3.67 7.77
N SER A 47 -5.87 -2.77 8.71
CA SER A 47 -6.15 -3.16 10.10
C SER A 47 -7.52 -3.82 10.27
N ALA A 48 -8.48 -3.47 9.42
CA ALA A 48 -9.84 -4.00 9.46
C ALA A 48 -10.01 -5.33 8.68
N SER A 49 -8.99 -5.74 7.92
CA SER A 49 -9.06 -6.90 7.02
C SER A 49 -7.86 -7.83 7.19
N GLU A 50 -8.10 -9.12 7.45
CA GLU A 50 -7.03 -10.10 7.68
C GLU A 50 -6.24 -10.47 6.42
N ASN A 51 -6.84 -10.26 5.23
CA ASN A 51 -6.28 -10.64 3.93
C ASN A 51 -5.75 -9.45 3.12
N VAL A 52 -5.65 -8.26 3.72
CA VAL A 52 -5.12 -7.07 3.02
C VAL A 52 -3.69 -6.82 3.48
N ILE A 53 -2.79 -6.73 2.51
CA ILE A 53 -1.38 -6.44 2.74
C ILE A 53 -1.03 -5.14 2.04
N LEU A 54 -0.38 -4.22 2.74
CA LEU A 54 0.06 -2.96 2.14
C LEU A 54 1.23 -3.21 1.18
N GLY A 55 1.05 -2.80 -0.07
CA GLY A 55 2.09 -2.82 -1.08
C GLY A 55 3.13 -1.72 -0.83
N ASP A 56 4.37 -2.00 -1.22
CA ASP A 56 5.45 -1.02 -1.19
C ASP A 56 5.69 -0.46 -2.60
N MET A 57 5.49 0.85 -2.74
CA MET A 57 5.62 1.57 -4.00
C MET A 57 6.27 2.92 -3.78
N ARG A 58 7.30 3.19 -4.58
CA ARG A 58 7.94 4.49 -4.62
C ARG A 58 7.16 5.40 -5.56
N TRP A 59 6.72 6.52 -5.00
CA TRP A 59 6.10 7.62 -5.71
C TRP A 59 7.17 8.67 -6.00
N ALA A 60 7.49 8.85 -7.28
CA ALA A 60 8.38 9.90 -7.73
C ALA A 60 7.83 10.49 -9.04
N SER A 61 8.43 11.59 -9.48
CA SER A 61 8.15 12.20 -10.78
C SER A 61 9.48 12.45 -11.48
N PHE A 62 9.49 12.32 -12.81
CA PHE A 62 10.62 12.71 -13.64
C PHE A 62 10.76 14.25 -13.67
N PRO A 63 11.93 14.79 -14.08
CA PRO A 63 12.13 16.25 -14.15
C PRO A 63 11.18 16.99 -15.09
N ASP A 64 10.53 16.28 -16.02
CA ASP A 64 9.51 16.78 -16.94
C ASP A 64 8.09 16.77 -16.34
N GLY A 65 7.95 16.33 -15.08
CA GLY A 65 6.68 16.24 -14.37
C GLY A 65 5.90 14.95 -14.63
N PHE A 66 6.42 14.01 -15.44
CA PHE A 66 5.76 12.73 -15.64
C PHE A 66 5.91 11.81 -14.42
N PRO A 67 4.92 10.95 -14.12
CA PRO A 67 5.02 10.01 -13.00
C PRO A 67 6.16 9.01 -13.20
N ASN A 68 6.95 8.80 -12.15
CA ASN A 68 8.04 7.81 -12.07
C ASN A 68 7.75 6.83 -10.91
N LEU A 69 6.90 5.85 -11.20
CA LEU A 69 6.40 4.90 -10.22
C LEU A 69 7.26 3.64 -10.23
N TYR A 70 7.67 3.18 -9.05
CA TYR A 70 8.40 1.92 -8.92
C TYR A 70 7.74 1.03 -7.87
N VAL A 71 7.26 -0.13 -8.29
CA VAL A 71 6.66 -1.13 -7.40
C VAL A 71 7.76 -2.03 -6.85
N HIS A 72 7.99 -1.97 -5.53
CA HIS A 72 8.94 -2.86 -4.89
C HIS A 72 8.38 -4.29 -4.87
N HIS A 73 9.27 -5.28 -5.03
CA HIS A 73 8.91 -6.70 -5.05
C HIS A 73 7.89 -7.08 -6.14
N ALA A 74 7.91 -6.43 -7.31
CA ALA A 74 7.01 -6.68 -8.44
C ALA A 74 6.93 -8.16 -8.87
N SER A 75 7.99 -8.95 -8.69
CA SER A 75 7.97 -10.39 -8.98
C SER A 75 7.11 -11.20 -8.00
N ALA A 76 6.96 -10.73 -6.75
CA ALA A 76 6.22 -11.41 -5.70
C ALA A 76 4.71 -11.14 -5.74
N ILE A 77 4.28 -10.06 -6.41
CA ILE A 77 2.87 -9.71 -6.64
C ILE A 77 2.28 -10.38 -7.89
N ARG A 78 3.09 -11.13 -8.65
CA ARG A 78 2.62 -11.85 -9.82
C ARG A 78 1.56 -12.89 -9.44
N ASN A 79 0.44 -12.90 -10.17
CA ASN A 79 -0.73 -13.75 -9.92
C ASN A 79 -1.40 -13.54 -8.55
N GLN A 80 -1.19 -12.39 -7.90
CA GLN A 80 -1.89 -12.02 -6.67
C GLN A 80 -3.07 -11.10 -6.96
N HIS A 81 -4.02 -11.03 -6.02
CA HIS A 81 -5.05 -10.00 -6.07
C HIS A 81 -4.40 -8.65 -5.76
N VAL A 82 -4.62 -7.66 -6.63
CA VAL A 82 -4.07 -6.32 -6.46
C VAL A 82 -5.23 -5.33 -6.44
N CYS A 83 -5.22 -4.44 -5.46
CA CYS A 83 -6.13 -3.31 -5.33
C CYS A 83 -5.31 -2.02 -5.29
N PHE A 84 -5.87 -0.95 -5.83
CA PHE A 84 -5.26 0.38 -5.80
C PHE A 84 -6.25 1.38 -5.22
N LEU A 85 -5.89 1.98 -4.08
CA LEU A 85 -6.63 3.06 -3.46
C LEU A 85 -6.28 4.37 -4.15
N ALA A 86 -7.18 4.80 -5.02
CA ALA A 86 -7.07 6.02 -5.80
C ALA A 86 -8.12 7.05 -5.41
N ASP A 87 -7.83 8.31 -5.71
CA ASP A 87 -8.77 9.42 -5.67
C ASP A 87 -8.55 10.28 -6.91
N PHE A 88 -9.65 10.77 -7.46
CA PHE A 88 -9.70 11.55 -8.69
C PHE A 88 -10.24 12.97 -8.48
N HIS A 89 -10.35 13.44 -7.22
CA HIS A 89 -10.91 14.76 -6.92
C HIS A 89 -9.97 15.94 -7.26
N ASP A 90 -8.64 15.75 -7.26
CA ASP A 90 -7.66 16.81 -7.52
C ASP A 90 -6.95 16.59 -8.88
N PRO A 91 -7.16 17.48 -9.88
CA PRO A 91 -6.54 17.36 -11.20
C PRO A 91 -5.01 17.41 -11.18
N ARG A 92 -4.37 17.90 -10.10
CA ARG A 92 -2.91 17.89 -9.97
C ARG A 92 -2.35 16.51 -9.67
N THR A 93 -3.13 15.65 -9.01
CA THR A 93 -2.71 14.29 -8.63
C THR A 93 -3.37 13.22 -9.50
N ILE A 94 -4.42 13.58 -10.26
CA ILE A 94 -5.19 12.66 -11.11
C ILE A 94 -4.31 11.94 -12.14
N PHE A 95 -3.32 12.63 -12.72
CA PHE A 95 -2.49 12.06 -13.78
C PHE A 95 -1.54 10.99 -13.24
N GLU A 96 -0.94 11.24 -12.06
CA GLU A 96 -0.12 10.25 -11.35
C GLU A 96 -0.96 9.03 -10.94
N GLN A 97 -2.16 9.25 -10.40
CA GLN A 97 -3.09 8.17 -10.01
C GLN A 97 -3.51 7.31 -11.21
N LEU A 98 -3.85 7.94 -12.34
CA LEU A 98 -4.20 7.24 -13.58
C LEU A 98 -3.03 6.44 -14.14
N SER A 99 -1.80 6.94 -14.02
CA SER A 99 -0.62 6.23 -14.52
C SER A 99 -0.38 4.90 -13.80
N VAL A 100 -0.66 4.80 -12.49
CA VAL A 100 -0.61 3.52 -11.75
C VAL A 100 -1.59 2.52 -12.34
N MET A 101 -2.82 2.95 -12.64
CA MET A 101 -3.88 2.10 -13.18
C MET A 101 -3.51 1.52 -14.56
N PHE A 102 -2.72 2.22 -15.36
CA PHE A 102 -2.18 1.70 -16.62
C PHE A 102 -0.89 0.89 -16.44
N ALA A 103 -0.08 1.19 -15.42
CA ALA A 103 1.19 0.52 -15.17
C ALA A 103 0.99 -0.86 -14.54
N VAL A 104 0.14 -0.98 -13.52
CA VAL A 104 -0.08 -2.22 -12.75
C VAL A 104 -0.53 -3.38 -13.64
N PRO A 105 -1.51 -3.24 -14.56
CA PRO A 105 -1.91 -4.33 -15.44
C PRO A 105 -0.83 -4.75 -16.44
N ARG A 106 0.12 -3.85 -16.76
CA ARG A 106 1.20 -4.07 -17.74
C ARG A 106 2.50 -4.59 -17.13
N MET A 107 2.58 -4.68 -15.79
CA MET A 107 3.74 -5.26 -15.10
C MET A 107 3.76 -6.80 -15.16
N TYR A 108 2.90 -7.41 -15.98
CA TYR A 108 2.81 -8.86 -16.22
C TYR A 108 2.53 -9.17 -17.69
#